data_AF-A0AAY4CSW2-F1
#
_entry.id   AF-A0AAY4CSW2-F1
#
_cell.length_a   1.000
_cell.length_b   1.000
_cell.length_c   1.000
_cell.angle_alpha   90.00
_cell.angle_beta   90.00
_cell.angle_gamma   90.00
#
_symmetry.space_group_name_H-M   'P 1'
#
loop_
_entity.id
_entity.type
_entity.pdbx_description
1 polymer ?
#
loop_
_entity_poly.entity_id
_entity_poly.type
_entity_poly.pdbx_seq_one_letter_code
_entity_poly.pdbx_strand_id
1 'polypeptide(L)' 'THTHTTEPHFAWHYRCDVSLWKLTKRFMELFCMAPDGILDLKEATQKLGTHKRRVYDITNVLFGIDVIQKESANKIKWS' A
#
# COMPACT_ATOMS: atom_id res chain seq x y z
N THR A 1 -40.17 -16.53 -9.19
CA THR A 1 -39.97 -15.32 -8.36
C THR A 1 -38.48 -15.07 -8.22
N HIS A 2 -37.91 -14.18 -9.05
CA HIS A 2 -36.50 -13.82 -8.97
C HIS A 2 -36.32 -12.69 -7.96
N THR A 3 -35.74 -13.01 -6.80
CA THR A 3 -35.36 -12.02 -5.79
C THR A 3 -34.08 -11.32 -6.24
N HIS A 4 -34.20 -10.07 -6.70
CA HIS A 4 -33.06 -9.18 -6.87
C HIS A 4 -32.56 -8.74 -5.49
N THR A 5 -31.49 -9.36 -5.02
CA THR A 5 -30.75 -8.91 -3.84
C THR A 5 -29.88 -7.72 -4.25
N THR A 6 -30.27 -6.52 -3.85
CA THR A 6 -29.49 -5.29 -4.02
C THR A 6 -28.30 -5.33 -3.06
N GLU A 7 -27.13 -5.71 -3.57
CA GLU A 7 -25.83 -5.51 -2.88
C GLU A 7 -25.66 -4.03 -2.51
N PRO A 8 -25.23 -3.68 -1.29
CA PRO A 8 -25.08 -2.29 -0.89
C PRO A 8 -23.94 -1.64 -1.68
N HIS A 9 -24.28 -0.66 -2.52
CA HIS A 9 -23.37 0.10 -3.39
C HIS A 9 -22.11 0.65 -2.64
N PHE A 10 -22.22 0.86 -1.33
CA PHE A 10 -21.12 1.29 -0.45
C PHE A 10 -19.99 0.26 -0.29
N ALA A 11 -20.29 -1.04 -0.29
CA ALA A 11 -19.27 -2.07 -0.07
C ALA A 11 -18.27 -2.16 -1.24
N TRP A 12 -18.75 -1.95 -2.46
CA TRP A 12 -17.90 -1.90 -3.66
C TRP A 12 -17.00 -0.67 -3.68
N HIS A 13 -17.55 0.50 -3.36
CA HIS A 13 -16.76 1.72 -3.22
C HIS A 13 -15.67 1.58 -2.17
N TYR A 14 -16.00 1.07 -0.98
CA TYR A 14 -15.03 0.84 0.09
C TYR A 14 -13.93 -0.13 -0.32
N ARG A 15 -14.27 -1.25 -0.99
CA ARG A 15 -13.28 -2.24 -1.46
C ARG A 15 -12.33 -1.68 -2.51
N CYS A 16 -12.82 -0.84 -3.42
CA CYS A 16 -11.97 -0.18 -4.41
C CYS A 16 -11.04 0.87 -3.77
N ASP A 17 -11.52 1.58 -2.75
CA ASP A 17 -10.76 2.61 -2.05
C ASP A 17 -9.58 2.08 -1.23
N VAL A 18 -9.62 0.80 -0.84
CA VAL A 18 -8.52 0.10 -0.15
C VAL A 18 -7.84 -0.97 -1.02
N SER A 19 -8.07 -0.94 -2.33
CA SER A 19 -7.45 -1.88 -3.25
C SER A 19 -5.92 -1.79 -3.22
N LEU A 20 -5.24 -2.93 -3.38
CA LEU A 20 -3.78 -2.98 -3.37
C LEU A 20 -3.18 -2.08 -4.46
N TRP A 21 -3.84 -2.00 -5.63
CA TRP A 21 -3.46 -1.09 -6.70
C TRP A 21 -3.41 0.38 -6.25
N LYS A 22 -4.50 0.87 -5.62
CA LYS A 22 -4.57 2.27 -5.14
C LYS A 22 -3.55 2.54 -4.04
N LEU A 23 -3.36 1.57 -3.13
CA LEU A 23 -2.34 1.65 -2.08
C LEU A 23 -0.93 1.69 -2.69
N THR A 24 -0.66 0.86 -3.71
CA THR A 24 0.64 0.83 -4.41
C THR A 24 0.94 2.17 -5.05
N LYS A 25 -0.02 2.75 -5.78
CA LYS A 25 0.18 4.07 -6.42
C LYS A 25 0.56 5.14 -5.39
N ARG A 26 -0.19 5.25 -4.29
CA ARG A 26 0.10 6.21 -3.22
C ARG A 26 1.39 5.89 -2.48
N PHE A 27 1.74 4.62 -2.31
CA PHE A 27 3.01 4.21 -1.71
C PHE A 27 4.21 4.65 -2.55
N MET A 28 4.11 4.56 -3.89
CA MET A 28 5.15 5.07 -4.80
C MET A 28 5.26 6.61 -4.73
N GLU A 29 4.14 7.33 -4.61
CA GLU A 29 4.14 8.79 -4.38
C GLU A 29 4.90 9.15 -3.09
N LEU A 30 4.69 8.40 -2.00
CA LEU A 30 5.44 8.61 -0.75
C LEU A 30 6.94 8.40 -0.93
N PHE A 31 7.34 7.38 -1.71
CA PHE A 31 8.75 7.14 -2.02
C PHE A 31 9.38 8.26 -2.86
N CYS A 32 8.66 8.76 -3.87
CA CYS A 32 9.14 9.88 -4.68
C CYS A 32 9.36 11.16 -3.86
N MET A 33 8.62 11.33 -2.77
CA MET A 33 8.75 12.46 -1.84
C MET A 33 9.69 12.18 -0.67
N ALA A 34 10.21 10.95 -0.54
CA ALA A 34 11.02 10.54 0.59
C ALA A 34 12.46 11.07 0.46
N PRO A 35 12.98 11.82 1.46
CA PRO A 35 14.37 12.24 1.47
C PRO A 35 15.32 11.04 1.38
N ASP A 36 16.38 11.18 0.58
CA ASP A 36 17.41 10.17 0.34
C ASP A 36 16.88 8.82 -0.19
N GLY A 37 15.64 8.81 -0.69
CA GLY A 37 14.94 7.59 -1.11
C GLY A 37 14.63 6.64 0.04
N ILE A 38 14.60 7.11 1.30
CA ILE A 38 14.36 6.27 2.48
C ILE A 38 12.95 6.47 3.01
N LEU A 39 12.13 5.42 3.00
CA LEU A 39 10.76 5.43 3.49
C LEU A 39 10.62 4.68 4.81
N ASP A 40 9.98 5.31 5.80
CA ASP A 40 9.59 4.66 7.06
C ASP A 40 8.25 3.94 6.91
N LEU A 41 8.22 2.64 7.23
CA LEU A 41 7.06 1.77 7.05
C LEU A 41 5.92 2.08 8.02
N LYS A 42 6.21 2.60 9.22
CA LYS A 42 5.17 3.00 10.18
C LYS A 42 4.48 4.26 9.69
N GLU A 43 5.26 5.23 9.23
CA GLU A 43 4.73 6.47 8.65
C GLU A 43 3.92 6.18 7.37
N ALA A 44 4.43 5.33 6.48
CA ALA A 44 3.70 4.93 5.27
C ALA A 44 2.36 4.26 5.61
N THR A 45 2.33 3.40 6.63
CA THR A 45 1.09 2.77 7.11
C THR A 45 0.05 3.82 7.54
N GLN A 46 0.48 4.82 8.31
CA GLN A 46 -0.39 5.91 8.78
C GLN A 46 -0.89 6.78 7.61
N LYS A 47 0.01 7.21 6.71
CA LYS A 47 -0.33 8.07 5.56
C LYS A 47 -1.24 7.39 4.55
N LEU A 48 -1.09 6.08 4.37
CA LEU A 48 -1.94 5.28 3.50
C LEU A 48 -3.29 4.92 4.14
N GLY A 49 -3.45 5.11 5.46
CA GLY A 49 -4.67 4.75 6.17
C GLY A 49 -4.99 3.25 6.07
N THR A 50 -3.98 2.40 6.05
CA THR A 50 -4.13 0.95 5.85
C THR A 50 -3.43 0.15 6.95
N HIS A 51 -3.61 -1.18 6.93
CA HIS A 51 -2.93 -2.08 7.86
C HIS A 51 -1.51 -2.40 7.38
N LYS A 52 -0.58 -2.64 8.33
CA LYS A 52 0.80 -3.07 8.03
C LYS A 52 0.89 -4.23 7.05
N ARG A 53 -0.07 -5.15 7.10
CA ARG A 53 -0.13 -6.31 6.20
C ARG A 53 -0.17 -5.90 4.73
N ARG A 54 -0.89 -4.83 4.37
CA ARG A 54 -0.98 -4.34 2.99
C ARG A 54 0.31 -3.65 2.54
N VAL A 55 0.97 -2.95 3.45
CA VAL A 55 2.31 -2.39 3.18
C VAL A 55 3.30 -3.52 2.87
N TYR A 56 3.24 -4.63 3.61
CA TYR A 56 4.11 -5.79 3.33
C TYR A 56 3.80 -6.50 2.02
N ASP A 57 2.53 -6.53 1.58
CA ASP A 57 2.20 -7.05 0.25
C ASP A 57 2.93 -6.25 -0.84
N ILE A 58 3.03 -4.93 -0.68
CA ILE A 58 3.74 -4.05 -1.62
C ILE A 58 5.25 -4.26 -1.49
N THR A 59 5.81 -4.18 -0.28
CA THR A 59 7.26 -4.25 -0.09
C THR A 59 7.83 -5.60 -0.48
N ASN A 60 7.13 -6.71 -0.22
CA ASN A 60 7.62 -8.04 -0.58
C ASN A 60 7.80 -8.21 -2.08
N VAL A 61 6.89 -7.64 -2.89
CA VAL A 61 7.06 -7.64 -4.35
C VAL A 61 8.27 -6.80 -4.73
N LEU A 62 8.37 -5.57 -4.23
CA LEU A 62 9.48 -4.66 -4.56
C LEU A 62 10.85 -5.21 -4.12
N PHE A 63 10.90 -5.91 -2.99
CA PHE A 63 12.09 -6.67 -2.57
C PHE A 63 12.37 -7.83 -3.52
N GLY A 64 11.36 -8.60 -3.91
CA GLY A 64 11.52 -9.75 -4.78
C GLY A 64 11.94 -9.43 -6.21
N ILE A 65 11.80 -8.17 -6.63
CA ILE A 65 12.32 -7.64 -7.91
C ILE A 65 13.48 -6.66 -7.73
N ASP A 66 14.09 -6.63 -6.54
CA ASP A 66 15.30 -5.86 -6.22
C ASP A 66 15.20 -4.33 -6.46
N VAL A 67 13.99 -3.77 -6.34
CA VAL A 67 13.76 -2.32 -6.48
C VAL A 67 14.03 -1.56 -5.17
N ILE A 68 13.87 -2.24 -4.03
CA ILE A 68 14.10 -1.67 -2.70
C ILE A 68 14.97 -2.59 -1.86
N GLN A 69 15.68 -2.01 -0.90
CA GLN A 69 16.52 -2.72 0.05
C GLN A 69 16.19 -2.31 1.50
N LYS A 70 16.57 -3.17 2.45
CA LYS A 70 16.33 -2.92 3.87
C LYS A 70 17.43 -2.01 4.40
N GLU A 71 17.04 -0.83 4.88
CA GLU A 71 17.95 0.11 5.54
C GLU A 71 18.01 -0.19 7.06
N SER A 72 16.86 -0.41 7.68
CA SER A 72 16.76 -0.79 9.10
C SER A 72 15.43 -1.50 9.38
N ALA A 73 15.16 -1.84 10.65
CA ALA A 73 13.96 -2.61 11.02
C ALA A 73 12.63 -2.01 10.52
N ASN A 74 12.52 -0.68 10.42
CA ASN A 74 11.29 0.00 9.95
C ASN A 74 11.53 0.90 8.73
N LYS A 75 12.73 0.89 8.14
CA LYS A 75 13.07 1.75 7.00
C LYS A 75 13.55 0.93 5.82
N ILE A 76 13.07 1.32 4.65
CA ILE A 76 13.47 0.75 3.37
C ILE A 76 14.01 1.86 2.49
N LYS A 77 14.94 1.53 1.61
CA LYS A 77 15.59 2.46 0.71
C LYS A 77 15.38 2.02 -0.73
N TRP A 78 15.10 2.99 -1.60
CA TRP A 78 15.11 2.77 -3.04
C TRP A 78 16.52 2.37 -3.51
N SER A 79 16.62 1.31 -4.32
CA SER A 79 17.91 0.84 -4.82
C SER A 79 18.46 1.68 -5.95
#